data_AF-A0A940Y3P8-F1
#
_entry.id   AF-A0A940Y3P8-F1
#
_cell.length_a   1.000
_cell.length_b   1.000
_cell.length_c   1.000
_cell.angle_alpha   90.00
_cell.angle_beta   90.00
_cell.angle_gamma   90.00
#
_symmetry.space_group_name_H-M   'P 1'
#
loop_
_entity.id
_entity.type
_entity.pdbx_description
1 polymer ?
#
loop_
_entity_poly.entity_id
_entity_poly.type
_entity_poly.pdbx_seq_one_letter_code
_entity_poly.pdbx_strand_id
1 'polypeptide(L)'
;MPAQPPAPTLVPRPTEAAFRPGHFTLDADTALRIGGGAEPAADLLRTLLAPATGLPLRPSPEGRFTLTLDPGHGGPGDFGGPGDFGGPGGSGGLGEEGYVLTVDPHTVLLRAAHPTGLLRGIQTVRQLLPPAALSADPQPGTRWSLPCVDITDVPRHPWRGAMLDVARHFQPVSYLRRYVDLLALHKISVFHLHLTDDQGWRMPVAAHPELTEIGGHRAESQQGPAGSGTYDGIPHGGAYTRSELTGLVRYAAARGVTVVPEIEMPGHVRAALAACPSLGNRPERTLDVWTRWGVCDTVLGVHDEVLDFCRGVLDEVMDVFPSPYIHLGGEECPTAEWTHSAAARERAAAEGLSGPEALHGWFLGKVGEHVVKNGRRPVGWAETGAELPPEFTVMTWRDPAHTLAAARRGHFVINAHHRATYLDYAQSGDPTEPQAQPGAVVDLRAVHAHDPVPEHADAEAAGRVLGTQAQLWTEFVATPAHIEYLTYPRLCALADRGWSGATDWSDFRTRLDGHLPRLDALGVHRHP
;
A
#
# COMPACT_ATOMS: atom_id res chain seq x y z
N MET A 1 37.73 -0.42 28.41
CA MET A 1 37.36 0.06 27.06
C MET A 1 35.98 0.67 27.17
N PRO A 2 35.74 1.92 26.73
CA PRO A 2 34.37 2.42 26.67
C PRO A 2 33.56 1.49 25.77
N ALA A 3 32.41 1.05 26.25
CA ALA A 3 31.51 0.19 25.49
C ALA A 3 31.21 0.89 24.15
N GLN A 4 31.37 0.16 23.04
CA GLN A 4 30.96 0.64 21.74
C GLN A 4 29.46 0.99 21.85
N PRO A 5 29.02 2.21 21.49
CA PRO A 5 27.61 2.55 21.52
C PRO A 5 26.84 1.50 20.70
N PRO A 6 25.66 1.05 21.15
CA PRO A 6 24.89 0.06 20.40
C PRO A 6 24.68 0.55 18.98
N ALA A 7 24.85 -0.35 18.01
CA ALA A 7 24.65 -0.03 16.60
C ALA A 7 23.21 0.52 16.41
N PRO A 8 23.01 1.54 15.56
CA PRO A 8 21.68 2.05 15.26
C PRO A 8 20.77 0.92 14.76
N THR A 9 19.57 0.89 15.30
CA THR A 9 18.55 -0.08 14.92
C THR A 9 17.76 0.43 13.71
N LEU A 10 17.87 -0.28 12.59
CA LEU A 10 17.17 0.04 11.34
C LEU A 10 16.01 -0.92 11.13
N VAL A 11 14.87 -0.38 10.70
CA VAL A 11 13.66 -1.15 10.37
C VAL A 11 13.09 -0.62 9.05
N PRO A 12 13.16 -1.39 7.95
CA PRO A 12 13.66 -2.77 7.84
C PRO A 12 15.19 -2.91 7.98
N ARG A 13 15.67 -4.12 8.28
CA ARG A 13 17.11 -4.45 8.31
C ARG A 13 17.71 -4.35 6.90
N PRO A 14 18.83 -3.63 6.70
CA PRO A 14 19.50 -3.60 5.40
C PRO A 14 20.04 -4.96 4.98
N THR A 15 20.18 -5.20 3.67
CA THR A 15 20.82 -6.42 3.13
C THR A 15 22.22 -6.61 3.72
N GLU A 16 23.06 -5.58 3.67
CA GLU A 16 24.39 -5.55 4.27
C GLU A 16 24.63 -4.21 4.97
N ALA A 17 25.22 -4.24 6.17
CA ALA A 17 25.63 -3.06 6.90
C ALA A 17 26.89 -3.32 7.73
N ALA A 18 27.91 -2.49 7.57
CA ALA A 18 29.18 -2.56 8.30
C ALA A 18 29.46 -1.24 9.04
N PHE A 19 29.18 -1.21 10.34
CA PHE A 19 29.42 -0.04 11.18
C PHE A 19 30.90 0.07 11.56
N ARG A 20 31.41 1.30 11.57
CA ARG A 20 32.80 1.64 11.88
C ARG A 20 32.87 2.71 12.98
N PRO A 21 33.99 2.83 13.72
CA PRO A 21 34.17 3.92 14.67
C PRO A 21 34.11 5.29 13.99
N GLY A 22 33.48 6.26 14.65
CA GLY A 22 33.39 7.64 14.16
C GLY A 22 31.98 8.06 13.76
N HIS A 23 31.83 9.33 13.42
CA HIS A 23 30.56 9.92 12.99
C HIS A 23 30.79 11.09 12.04
N PHE A 24 29.87 11.27 11.10
CA PHE A 24 29.70 12.49 10.33
C PHE A 24 28.72 13.41 11.07
N THR A 25 28.99 14.72 11.12
CA THR A 25 28.06 15.70 11.73
C THR A 25 27.40 16.53 10.64
N LEU A 26 26.07 16.54 10.59
CA LEU A 26 25.29 17.49 9.81
C LEU A 26 25.21 18.81 10.57
N ASP A 27 25.68 19.88 9.95
CA ASP A 27 25.77 21.23 10.49
C ASP A 27 25.39 22.29 9.44
N ALA A 28 25.43 23.57 9.82
CA ALA A 28 25.07 24.68 8.94
C ALA A 28 25.96 24.79 7.68
N ASP A 29 27.18 24.25 7.74
CA ASP A 29 28.16 24.24 6.66
C ASP A 29 28.05 22.98 5.78
N THR A 30 27.15 22.05 6.13
CA THR A 30 26.89 20.87 5.32
C THR A 30 26.15 21.27 4.05
N ALA A 31 26.83 21.08 2.92
CA ALA A 31 26.28 21.27 1.58
C ALA A 31 26.11 19.94 0.84
N LEU A 32 25.18 19.90 -0.10
CA LEU A 32 24.87 18.74 -0.94
C LEU A 32 25.58 18.84 -2.29
N ARG A 33 26.35 17.81 -2.66
CA ARG A 33 26.81 17.59 -4.03
C ARG A 33 25.76 16.74 -4.75
N ILE A 34 25.10 17.31 -5.75
CA ILE A 34 23.97 16.69 -6.44
C ILE A 34 24.43 16.25 -7.82
N GLY A 35 24.52 14.94 -8.04
CA GLY A 35 24.73 14.36 -9.36
C GLY A 35 23.48 14.51 -10.23
N GLY A 36 23.65 14.47 -11.56
CA GLY A 36 22.52 14.63 -12.49
C GLY A 36 21.42 13.59 -12.24
N GLY A 37 20.18 14.05 -12.17
CA GLY A 37 19.01 13.22 -11.88
C GLY A 37 18.76 12.93 -10.39
N ALA A 38 19.66 13.37 -9.49
CA ALA A 38 19.50 13.22 -8.04
C ALA A 38 18.78 14.43 -7.39
N GLU A 39 18.34 15.42 -8.16
CA GLU A 39 17.66 16.62 -7.66
C GLU A 39 16.40 16.29 -6.86
N PRO A 40 15.49 15.38 -7.30
CA PRO A 40 14.30 15.03 -6.53
C PRO A 40 14.64 14.41 -5.16
N ALA A 41 15.71 13.62 -5.10
CA ALA A 41 16.18 13.03 -3.86
C ALA A 41 16.76 14.10 -2.92
N ALA A 42 17.56 15.04 -3.44
CA ALA A 42 18.08 16.15 -2.65
C ALA A 42 16.94 17.04 -2.08
N ASP A 43 15.89 17.30 -2.86
CA ASP A 43 14.72 18.06 -2.42
C ASP A 43 13.90 17.33 -1.37
N LEU A 44 13.73 16.00 -1.51
CA LEU A 44 13.10 15.17 -0.49
C LEU A 44 13.91 15.20 0.82
N LEU A 45 15.23 15.03 0.75
CA LEU A 45 16.10 15.08 1.93
C LEU A 45 15.95 16.41 2.68
N ARG A 46 15.96 17.54 1.96
CA ARG A 46 15.72 18.86 2.54
C ARG A 46 14.36 18.95 3.20
N THR A 47 13.31 18.54 2.49
CA THR A 47 11.93 18.61 2.99
C THR A 47 11.76 17.80 4.27
N LEU A 48 12.35 16.61 4.34
CA LEU A 48 12.21 15.71 5.48
C LEU A 48 13.08 16.10 6.69
N LEU A 49 14.19 16.82 6.50
CA LEU A 49 15.07 17.23 7.60
C LEU A 49 14.88 18.68 8.04
N ALA A 50 14.37 19.57 7.19
CA ALA A 50 14.23 20.99 7.50
C ALA A 50 13.42 21.27 8.78
N PRO A 51 12.28 20.61 9.06
CA PRO A 51 11.46 20.94 10.23
C PRO A 51 12.21 20.79 11.56
N ALA A 52 12.85 19.64 11.78
CA ALA A 52 13.60 19.36 13.00
C ALA A 52 14.94 20.09 13.08
N THR A 53 15.67 20.11 11.95
CA THR A 53 17.10 20.47 11.96
C THR A 53 17.36 21.94 11.65
N GLY A 54 16.47 22.59 10.88
CA GLY A 54 16.70 23.93 10.33
C GLY A 54 17.90 24.04 9.37
N LEU A 55 18.52 22.92 8.98
CA LEU A 55 19.71 22.92 8.15
C LEU A 55 19.37 23.25 6.70
N PRO A 56 20.15 24.13 6.03
CA PRO A 56 19.81 24.57 4.69
C PRO A 56 20.15 23.53 3.61
N LEU A 57 21.17 22.68 3.85
CA LEU A 57 21.66 21.65 2.91
C LEU A 57 21.77 22.19 1.47
N ARG A 58 22.48 23.32 1.33
CA ARG A 58 22.59 24.07 0.07
C ARG A 58 23.32 23.24 -0.98
N PRO A 59 22.98 23.35 -2.27
CA PRO A 59 23.78 22.70 -3.32
C PRO A 59 25.17 23.32 -3.40
N SER A 60 26.22 22.49 -3.55
CA SER A 60 27.60 22.91 -3.80
C SER A 60 28.37 21.77 -4.50
N PRO A 61 29.20 22.06 -5.52
CA PRO A 61 30.08 21.07 -6.13
C PRO A 61 31.06 20.42 -5.14
N GLU A 62 31.41 21.13 -4.07
CA GLU A 62 32.29 20.70 -2.98
C GLU A 62 31.51 20.14 -1.77
N GLY A 63 30.21 19.89 -1.92
CA GLY A 63 29.34 19.39 -0.86
C GLY A 63 29.83 18.06 -0.28
N ARG A 64 29.89 17.99 1.06
CA ARG A 64 30.32 16.79 1.81
C ARG A 64 29.29 15.66 1.80
N PHE A 65 28.03 15.95 1.46
CA PHE A 65 26.99 14.95 1.28
C PHE A 65 26.68 14.82 -0.22
N THR A 66 27.04 13.70 -0.82
CA THR A 66 26.81 13.42 -2.24
C THR A 66 25.57 12.55 -2.43
N LEU A 67 24.69 12.95 -3.35
CA LEU A 67 23.65 12.10 -3.93
C LEU A 67 23.91 11.94 -5.41
N THR A 68 23.99 10.71 -5.92
CA THR A 68 24.29 10.49 -7.35
C THR A 68 23.65 9.23 -7.90
N LEU A 69 23.23 9.29 -9.17
CA LEU A 69 22.88 8.09 -9.92
C LEU A 69 24.15 7.44 -10.48
N ASP A 70 24.22 6.12 -10.44
CA ASP A 70 25.32 5.29 -10.95
C ASP A 70 24.71 4.11 -11.73
N PRO A 71 24.21 4.34 -12.95
CA PRO A 71 23.49 3.33 -13.73
C PRO A 71 24.39 2.15 -14.13
N GLY A 72 25.72 2.30 -14.10
CA GLY A 72 26.69 1.24 -14.41
C GLY A 72 26.73 0.09 -13.40
N HIS A 73 26.02 0.22 -12.27
CA HIS A 73 25.87 -0.81 -11.23
C HIS A 73 24.46 -1.42 -11.19
N GLY A 74 23.60 -1.13 -12.17
CA GLY A 74 22.39 -1.90 -12.46
C GLY A 74 22.80 -3.10 -13.32
N GLY A 75 22.65 -4.33 -12.83
CA GLY A 75 23.04 -5.53 -13.58
C GLY A 75 22.33 -5.65 -14.94
N PRO A 76 22.73 -6.61 -15.80
CA PRO A 76 22.08 -6.82 -17.09
C PRO A 76 20.67 -7.39 -16.87
N GLY A 77 19.66 -6.54 -16.97
CA GLY A 77 18.26 -6.91 -16.76
C GLY A 77 17.33 -5.71 -16.89
N ASP A 78 17.56 -4.85 -17.90
CA ASP A 78 16.59 -3.85 -18.31
C ASP A 78 15.48 -4.55 -19.09
N PHE A 79 14.43 -4.92 -18.38
CA PHE A 79 13.11 -5.09 -18.97
C PHE A 79 12.19 -4.06 -18.29
N GLY A 80 11.72 -3.08 -19.08
CA GLY A 80 10.31 -2.70 -18.98
C GLY A 80 9.90 -1.33 -18.43
N GLY A 81 10.71 -0.28 -18.45
CA GLY A 81 10.20 1.08 -18.16
C GLY A 81 9.62 1.28 -16.74
N PRO A 82 9.04 2.47 -16.44
CA PRO A 82 8.57 2.78 -15.10
C PRO A 82 7.33 1.94 -14.76
N GLY A 83 7.52 0.81 -14.09
CA GLY A 83 6.43 -0.07 -13.65
C GLY A 83 6.66 -1.57 -13.76
N ASP A 84 7.80 -2.02 -14.31
CA ASP A 84 8.11 -3.45 -14.34
C ASP A 84 8.75 -3.89 -13.03
N PHE A 85 7.95 -4.53 -12.18
CA PHE A 85 8.44 -5.25 -11.01
C PHE A 85 9.13 -6.53 -11.49
N GLY A 86 10.39 -6.41 -11.89
CA GLY A 86 11.22 -7.53 -12.29
C GLY A 86 11.20 -8.68 -11.27
N GLY A 87 11.18 -9.92 -11.75
CA GLY A 87 11.14 -11.12 -10.92
C GLY A 87 12.32 -11.23 -9.94
N PRO A 88 12.21 -12.02 -8.86
CA PRO A 88 13.23 -12.12 -7.84
C PRO A 88 14.42 -12.95 -8.34
N GLY A 89 15.63 -12.40 -8.25
CA GLY A 89 16.87 -13.19 -8.30
C GLY A 89 17.72 -12.98 -9.55
N GLY A 90 18.55 -11.93 -9.52
CA GLY A 90 19.71 -11.78 -10.37
C GLY A 90 20.85 -11.17 -9.58
N SER A 91 21.81 -11.99 -9.16
CA SER A 91 23.02 -11.57 -8.44
C SER A 91 23.85 -10.59 -9.27
N GLY A 92 23.99 -9.33 -8.80
CA GLY A 92 25.08 -8.44 -9.23
C GLY A 92 24.80 -6.94 -9.25
N GLY A 93 23.56 -6.46 -9.08
CA GLY A 93 23.25 -5.03 -9.20
C GLY A 93 22.19 -4.50 -8.24
N LEU A 94 22.06 -3.18 -8.19
CA LEU A 94 21.15 -2.48 -7.26
C LEU A 94 19.67 -2.53 -7.67
N GLY A 95 19.35 -2.85 -8.94
CA GLY A 95 17.99 -2.80 -9.46
C GLY A 95 17.33 -1.43 -9.31
N GLU A 96 15.99 -1.39 -9.40
CA GLU A 96 15.20 -0.14 -9.34
C GLU A 96 15.23 0.55 -7.97
N GLU A 97 15.30 -0.22 -6.88
CA GLU A 97 15.11 0.30 -5.51
C GLU A 97 16.34 0.22 -4.63
N GLY A 98 17.41 -0.42 -5.09
CA GLY A 98 18.62 -0.60 -4.30
C GLY A 98 19.52 0.62 -4.28
N TYR A 99 20.32 0.71 -3.22
CA TYR A 99 21.25 1.81 -3.00
C TYR A 99 22.49 1.37 -2.22
N VAL A 100 23.53 2.20 -2.31
CA VAL A 100 24.72 2.12 -1.47
C VAL A 100 24.85 3.43 -0.69
N LEU A 101 25.03 3.32 0.63
CA LEU A 101 25.28 4.44 1.53
C LEU A 101 26.63 4.22 2.24
N THR A 102 27.57 5.14 2.01
CA THR A 102 28.84 5.20 2.75
C THR A 102 28.88 6.48 3.57
N VAL A 103 29.12 6.33 4.86
CA VAL A 103 29.35 7.43 5.81
C VAL A 103 30.73 7.25 6.42
N ASP A 104 31.55 8.30 6.30
CA ASP A 104 32.83 8.45 6.97
C ASP A 104 32.85 9.77 7.78
N PRO A 105 33.88 10.07 8.58
CA PRO A 105 33.89 11.29 9.41
C PRO A 105 33.82 12.62 8.64
N HIS A 106 34.11 12.61 7.34
CA HIS A 106 34.26 13.78 6.48
C HIS A 106 33.25 13.84 5.33
N THR A 107 32.69 12.70 4.89
CA THR A 107 31.76 12.65 3.77
C THR A 107 30.61 11.65 3.97
N VAL A 108 29.50 11.91 3.26
CA VAL A 108 28.40 10.98 3.06
C VAL A 108 28.23 10.79 1.55
N LEU A 109 28.17 9.55 1.09
CA LEU A 109 27.87 9.19 -0.29
C LEU A 109 26.63 8.29 -0.31
N LEU A 110 25.57 8.77 -0.93
CA LEU A 110 24.39 7.98 -1.27
C LEU A 110 24.31 7.83 -2.80
N ARG A 111 24.36 6.59 -3.29
CA ARG A 111 24.24 6.29 -4.72
C ARG A 111 23.26 5.18 -4.99
N ALA A 112 22.63 5.22 -6.16
CA ALA A 112 21.70 4.20 -6.63
C ALA A 112 21.74 4.11 -8.16
N ALA A 113 21.28 3.00 -8.72
CA ALA A 113 21.12 2.89 -10.18
C ALA A 113 19.94 3.74 -10.69
N HIS A 114 18.87 3.85 -9.90
CA HIS A 114 17.63 4.56 -10.24
C HIS A 114 17.23 5.57 -9.15
N PRO A 115 16.42 6.60 -9.48
CA PRO A 115 15.96 7.59 -8.50
C PRO A 115 15.29 6.99 -7.26
N THR A 116 14.47 5.93 -7.43
CA THR A 116 13.77 5.28 -6.31
C THR A 116 14.74 4.75 -5.27
N GLY A 117 15.89 4.18 -5.66
CA GLY A 117 16.93 3.75 -4.73
C GLY A 117 17.49 4.90 -3.88
N LEU A 118 17.68 6.10 -4.45
CA LEU A 118 18.05 7.28 -3.66
C LEU A 118 16.97 7.64 -2.64
N LEU A 119 15.69 7.55 -3.01
CA LEU A 119 14.57 7.81 -2.09
C LEU A 119 14.57 6.80 -0.93
N ARG A 120 14.86 5.51 -1.18
CA ARG A 120 15.02 4.49 -0.13
C ARG A 120 16.21 4.77 0.79
N GLY A 121 17.34 5.17 0.21
CA GLY A 121 18.53 5.52 0.97
C GLY A 121 18.35 6.73 1.88
N ILE A 122 17.57 7.74 1.45
CA ILE A 122 17.20 8.88 2.29
C ILE A 122 16.45 8.43 3.56
N GLN A 123 15.58 7.42 3.46
CA GLN A 123 14.87 6.90 4.64
C GLN A 123 15.83 6.22 5.61
N THR A 124 16.83 5.49 5.11
CA THR A 124 17.91 4.95 5.95
C THR A 124 18.73 6.06 6.61
N VAL A 125 19.08 7.13 5.89
CA VAL A 125 19.75 8.31 6.46
C VAL A 125 18.92 8.91 7.59
N ARG A 126 17.60 9.06 7.40
CA ARG A 126 16.68 9.56 8.43
C ARG A 126 16.65 8.66 9.67
N GLN A 127 16.67 7.34 9.48
CA GLN A 127 16.72 6.41 10.61
C GLN A 127 18.10 6.37 11.29
N LEU A 128 19.20 6.60 10.58
CA LEU A 128 20.54 6.68 11.15
C LEU A 128 20.77 7.94 12.00
N LEU A 129 20.02 9.01 11.75
CA LEU A 129 20.02 10.19 12.59
C LEU A 129 19.33 9.93 13.95
N PRO A 130 19.59 10.76 14.97
CA PRO A 130 18.86 10.70 16.22
C PRO A 130 17.33 10.81 15.98
N PRO A 131 16.48 10.14 16.79
CA PRO A 131 15.02 10.17 16.59
C PRO A 131 14.42 11.57 16.45
N ALA A 132 14.99 12.57 17.14
CA ALA A 132 14.62 13.97 17.03
C ALA A 132 14.64 14.52 15.58
N ALA A 133 15.42 13.94 14.67
CA ALA A 133 15.45 14.35 13.26
C ALA A 133 14.16 14.05 12.50
N LEU A 134 13.27 13.23 13.06
CA LEU A 134 11.95 12.91 12.53
C LEU A 134 10.84 13.80 13.10
N SER A 135 11.16 14.69 14.03
CA SER A 135 10.21 15.65 14.60
C SER A 135 9.65 16.61 13.54
N ALA A 136 8.37 16.94 13.65
CA ALA A 136 7.76 18.02 12.88
C ALA A 136 8.16 19.41 13.40
N ASP A 137 8.61 19.49 14.65
CA ASP A 137 9.02 20.73 15.31
C ASP A 137 10.55 20.88 15.38
N PRO A 138 11.08 22.12 15.41
CA PRO A 138 12.50 22.38 15.61
C PRO A 138 13.06 21.78 16.90
N GLN A 139 14.27 21.21 16.82
CA GLN A 139 14.92 20.51 17.92
C GLN A 139 16.26 21.17 18.30
N PRO A 140 16.24 22.34 18.97
CA PRO A 140 17.43 23.13 19.25
C PRO A 140 18.39 22.38 20.19
N GLY A 141 19.70 22.57 19.99
CA GLY A 141 20.73 21.93 20.80
C GLY A 141 20.96 20.44 20.50
N THR A 142 20.19 19.84 19.59
CA THR A 142 20.42 18.48 19.14
C THR A 142 21.62 18.40 18.21
N ARG A 143 22.50 17.42 18.45
CA ARG A 143 23.61 17.13 17.56
C ARG A 143 23.17 16.14 16.49
N TRP A 144 23.18 16.57 15.23
CA TRP A 144 22.82 15.74 14.08
C TRP A 144 24.00 14.89 13.62
N SER A 145 24.21 13.73 14.26
CA SER A 145 25.31 12.82 13.93
C SER A 145 24.85 11.56 13.21
N LEU A 146 25.49 11.25 12.09
CA LEU A 146 25.40 9.94 11.41
C LEU A 146 26.60 9.08 11.84
N PRO A 147 26.39 7.82 12.25
CA PRO A 147 27.51 6.91 12.51
C PRO A 147 28.21 6.54 11.20
N CYS A 148 29.52 6.30 11.27
CA CYS A 148 30.26 5.78 10.11
C CYS A 148 29.80 4.37 9.77
N VAL A 149 29.41 4.15 8.52
CA VAL A 149 28.82 2.88 8.08
C VAL A 149 29.00 2.72 6.57
N ASP A 150 29.14 1.48 6.10
CA ASP A 150 28.91 1.11 4.71
C ASP A 150 27.65 0.24 4.63
N ILE A 151 26.69 0.61 3.80
CA ILE A 151 25.42 -0.11 3.58
C ILE A 151 25.26 -0.38 2.10
N THR A 152 24.95 -1.62 1.75
CA THR A 152 24.41 -2.02 0.44
C THR A 152 23.05 -2.63 0.71
N ASP A 153 22.00 -2.12 0.06
CA ASP A 153 20.64 -2.48 0.43
C ASP A 153 19.75 -2.62 -0.80
N VAL A 154 19.04 -3.74 -0.89
CA VAL A 154 18.11 -4.11 -1.97
C VAL A 154 16.88 -4.79 -1.36
N PRO A 155 15.66 -4.55 -1.88
CA PRO A 155 14.48 -5.25 -1.40
C PRO A 155 14.48 -6.72 -1.82
N ARG A 156 13.99 -7.62 -0.95
CA ARG A 156 13.71 -9.02 -1.30
C ARG A 156 12.53 -9.16 -2.26
N HIS A 157 11.46 -8.41 -2.03
CA HIS A 157 10.23 -8.48 -2.82
C HIS A 157 9.94 -7.14 -3.50
N PRO A 158 9.60 -7.11 -4.80
CA PRO A 158 9.27 -5.86 -5.49
C PRO A 158 7.93 -5.25 -5.01
N TRP A 159 6.97 -6.07 -4.58
CA TRP A 159 5.71 -5.59 -4.00
C TRP A 159 5.74 -5.60 -2.48
N ARG A 160 5.69 -4.41 -1.88
CA ARG A 160 5.53 -4.22 -0.44
C ARG A 160 4.43 -3.20 -0.26
N GLY A 161 3.22 -3.70 0.03
CA GLY A 161 2.01 -2.89 0.01
C GLY A 161 1.44 -2.58 1.39
N ALA A 162 0.66 -1.52 1.45
CA ALA A 162 -0.31 -1.29 2.51
C ALA A 162 -1.59 -0.72 1.90
N MET A 163 -2.74 -1.29 2.26
CA MET A 163 -4.05 -0.84 1.84
C MET A 163 -4.69 0.00 2.95
N LEU A 164 -5.35 1.09 2.55
CA LEU A 164 -6.26 1.83 3.42
C LEU A 164 -7.65 1.89 2.80
N ASP A 165 -8.64 1.39 3.53
CA ASP A 165 -10.05 1.56 3.24
C ASP A 165 -10.50 2.97 3.61
N VAL A 166 -10.87 3.75 2.60
CA VAL A 166 -11.47 5.08 2.76
C VAL A 166 -12.96 5.09 2.36
N ALA A 167 -13.48 3.96 1.89
CA ALA A 167 -14.88 3.77 1.54
C ALA A 167 -15.74 3.62 2.79
N ARG A 168 -15.34 2.80 3.78
CA ARG A 168 -16.12 2.61 5.02
C ARG A 168 -16.03 3.83 5.93
N HIS A 169 -14.82 4.35 6.18
CA HIS A 169 -14.63 5.65 6.84
C HIS A 169 -13.66 6.56 6.06
N PHE A 170 -14.20 7.69 5.59
CA PHE A 170 -13.46 8.66 4.79
C PHE A 170 -12.33 9.29 5.59
N GLN A 171 -11.15 9.39 4.96
CA GLN A 171 -10.00 10.10 5.52
C GLN A 171 -9.64 11.31 4.64
N PRO A 172 -9.33 12.48 5.22
CA PRO A 172 -8.93 13.65 4.45
C PRO A 172 -7.60 13.43 3.73
N VAL A 173 -7.41 14.08 2.58
CA VAL A 173 -6.17 13.94 1.78
C VAL A 173 -4.90 14.31 2.55
N SER A 174 -5.01 15.21 3.54
CA SER A 174 -3.90 15.56 4.44
C SER A 174 -3.42 14.35 5.24
N TYR A 175 -4.35 13.51 5.70
CA TYR A 175 -3.99 12.26 6.37
C TYR A 175 -3.42 11.23 5.40
N LEU A 176 -3.95 11.12 4.17
CA LEU A 176 -3.37 10.22 3.16
C LEU A 176 -1.91 10.56 2.85
N ARG A 177 -1.55 11.85 2.82
CA ARG A 177 -0.15 12.30 2.69
C ARG A 177 0.70 11.85 3.89
N ARG A 178 0.19 12.00 5.12
CA ARG A 178 0.87 11.49 6.32
C ARG A 178 1.05 9.97 6.27
N TYR A 179 0.04 9.23 5.83
CA TYR A 179 0.13 7.78 5.67
C TYR A 179 1.26 7.43 4.69
N VAL A 180 1.32 8.09 3.54
CA VAL A 180 2.41 7.95 2.56
C VAL A 180 3.79 8.26 3.14
N ASP A 181 3.96 9.30 3.96
CA ASP A 181 5.23 9.59 4.66
C ASP A 181 5.67 8.41 5.54
N LEU A 182 4.71 7.82 6.27
CA LEU A 182 4.97 6.69 7.16
C LEU A 182 5.25 5.40 6.38
N LEU A 183 4.57 5.15 5.26
CA LEU A 183 4.87 4.04 4.35
C LEU A 183 6.29 4.15 3.80
N ALA A 184 6.64 5.35 3.29
CA ALA A 184 7.95 5.61 2.70
C ALA A 184 9.09 5.38 3.70
N LEU A 185 8.94 5.87 4.96
CA LEU A 185 9.94 5.67 6.02
C LEU A 185 10.29 4.18 6.23
N HIS A 186 9.29 3.30 6.08
CA HIS A 186 9.43 1.86 6.25
C HIS A 186 9.67 1.13 4.92
N LYS A 187 9.97 1.87 3.84
CA LYS A 187 10.25 1.33 2.50
C LYS A 187 9.12 0.49 1.90
N ILE A 188 7.88 0.72 2.33
CA ILE A 188 6.67 0.22 1.65
C ILE A 188 6.56 0.96 0.31
N SER A 189 6.43 0.21 -0.79
CA SER A 189 6.45 0.74 -2.15
C SER A 189 5.07 1.00 -2.73
N VAL A 190 4.04 0.33 -2.22
CA VAL A 190 2.67 0.42 -2.76
C VAL A 190 1.71 0.93 -1.69
N PHE A 191 0.96 1.97 -2.05
CA PHE A 191 -0.23 2.39 -1.33
C PHE A 191 -1.47 1.95 -2.11
N HIS A 192 -2.14 0.90 -1.63
CA HIS A 192 -3.40 0.44 -2.19
C HIS A 192 -4.55 1.26 -1.62
N LEU A 193 -5.25 2.03 -2.45
CA LEU A 193 -6.28 2.96 -2.01
C LEU A 193 -7.65 2.41 -2.40
N HIS A 194 -8.35 1.85 -1.41
CA HIS A 194 -9.69 1.29 -1.56
C HIS A 194 -10.75 2.40 -1.55
N LEU A 195 -11.16 2.84 -2.75
CA LEU A 195 -11.90 4.09 -2.97
C LEU A 195 -13.43 3.93 -2.97
N THR A 196 -13.94 2.72 -3.13
CA THR A 196 -15.38 2.50 -3.35
C THR A 196 -15.81 1.23 -2.65
N ASP A 197 -16.96 1.29 -1.99
CA ASP A 197 -17.63 0.12 -1.42
C ASP A 197 -19.13 0.39 -1.27
N ASP A 198 -19.86 -0.53 -0.64
CA ASP A 198 -21.28 -0.41 -0.37
C ASP A 198 -21.64 0.85 0.46
N GLN A 199 -20.77 1.24 1.38
CA GLN A 199 -20.99 2.34 2.34
C GLN A 199 -20.41 3.69 1.87
N GLY A 200 -19.80 3.74 0.67
CA GLY A 200 -19.36 4.99 0.11
C GLY A 200 -18.53 4.91 -1.16
N TRP A 201 -18.68 5.93 -2.01
CA TRP A 201 -17.89 6.14 -3.22
C TRP A 201 -17.06 7.42 -3.09
N ARG A 202 -15.73 7.32 -3.21
CA ARG A 202 -14.81 8.43 -2.84
C ARG A 202 -14.11 9.12 -4.00
N MET A 203 -14.20 8.59 -5.22
CA MET A 203 -13.53 9.17 -6.39
C MET A 203 -14.51 9.91 -7.30
N PRO A 204 -14.25 11.15 -7.74
CA PRO A 204 -15.15 11.82 -8.68
C PRO A 204 -14.99 11.24 -10.09
N VAL A 205 -16.10 11.03 -10.78
CA VAL A 205 -16.18 10.62 -12.18
C VAL A 205 -16.97 11.69 -12.91
N ALA A 206 -16.36 12.39 -13.86
CA ALA A 206 -16.95 13.56 -14.50
C ALA A 206 -18.27 13.26 -15.23
N ALA A 207 -18.38 12.07 -15.82
CA ALA A 207 -19.61 11.60 -16.46
C ALA A 207 -20.74 11.25 -15.47
N HIS A 208 -20.39 11.00 -14.21
CA HIS A 208 -21.29 10.52 -13.16
C HIS A 208 -21.07 11.26 -11.83
N PRO A 209 -21.33 12.58 -11.77
CA PRO A 209 -21.16 13.37 -10.54
C PRO A 209 -21.96 12.80 -9.35
N GLU A 210 -23.11 12.18 -9.63
CA GLU A 210 -23.99 11.53 -8.66
C GLU A 210 -23.28 10.46 -7.82
N LEU A 211 -22.22 9.82 -8.34
CA LEU A 211 -21.45 8.83 -7.58
C LEU A 211 -20.84 9.44 -6.31
N THR A 212 -20.42 10.71 -6.37
CA THR A 212 -19.91 11.41 -5.17
C THR A 212 -20.99 12.24 -4.47
N GLU A 213 -21.93 12.85 -5.21
CA GLU A 213 -23.00 13.67 -4.62
C GLU A 213 -23.99 12.85 -3.79
N ILE A 214 -24.29 11.63 -4.23
CA ILE A 214 -25.17 10.68 -3.54
C ILE A 214 -24.32 9.58 -2.91
N GLY A 215 -23.54 8.85 -3.71
CA GLY A 215 -22.77 7.70 -3.25
C GLY A 215 -21.67 8.04 -2.25
N GLY A 216 -21.24 9.31 -2.16
CA GLY A 216 -20.29 9.79 -1.17
C GLY A 216 -20.85 9.95 0.25
N HIS A 217 -22.16 9.74 0.46
CA HIS A 217 -22.83 10.06 1.72
C HIS A 217 -23.77 8.93 2.18
N ARG A 218 -23.75 8.61 3.46
CA ARG A 218 -24.71 7.72 4.12
C ARG A 218 -25.35 8.38 5.34
N ALA A 219 -26.55 7.93 5.69
CA ALA A 219 -27.36 8.56 6.74
C ALA A 219 -26.84 8.30 8.17
N GLU A 220 -26.22 7.14 8.40
CA GLU A 220 -25.70 6.69 9.70
C GLU A 220 -24.74 5.51 9.50
N SER A 221 -24.09 5.08 10.57
CA SER A 221 -23.18 3.92 10.56
C SER A 221 -23.58 2.89 11.62
N GLN A 222 -23.48 1.62 11.25
CA GLN A 222 -23.73 0.52 12.17
C GLN A 222 -22.70 0.49 13.31
N GLN A 223 -23.19 0.34 14.54
CA GLN A 223 -22.38 0.15 15.73
C GLN A 223 -22.25 -1.35 16.06
N GLY A 224 -21.02 -1.81 16.23
CA GLY A 224 -20.72 -3.21 16.54
C GLY A 224 -20.74 -4.14 15.31
N PRO A 225 -20.59 -5.46 15.52
CA PRO A 225 -20.42 -6.43 14.44
C PRO A 225 -21.60 -6.45 13.47
N ALA A 226 -21.37 -6.87 12.22
CA ALA A 226 -22.42 -7.06 11.21
C ALA A 226 -23.65 -7.79 11.80
N GLY A 227 -24.84 -7.25 11.56
CA GLY A 227 -26.09 -7.78 12.12
C GLY A 227 -26.45 -7.32 13.54
N SER A 228 -25.68 -6.43 14.17
CA SER A 228 -25.99 -5.87 15.51
C SER A 228 -27.35 -5.17 15.58
N GLY A 229 -27.79 -4.54 14.47
CA GLY A 229 -29.04 -3.77 14.41
C GLY A 229 -29.00 -2.42 15.12
N THR A 230 -27.84 -2.00 15.64
CA THR A 230 -27.65 -0.70 16.30
C THR A 230 -26.89 0.25 15.37
N TYR A 231 -27.29 1.53 15.34
CA TYR A 231 -26.69 2.57 14.51
C TYR A 231 -26.42 3.83 15.32
N ASP A 232 -25.47 4.64 14.89
CA ASP A 232 -25.06 5.87 15.58
C ASP A 232 -25.99 7.07 15.31
N GLY A 233 -26.82 7.03 14.27
CA GLY A 233 -27.66 8.15 13.83
C GLY A 233 -26.87 9.36 13.31
N ILE A 234 -25.58 9.20 12.96
CA ILE A 234 -24.69 10.28 12.55
C ILE A 234 -24.38 10.18 11.05
N PRO A 235 -24.81 11.15 10.23
CA PRO A 235 -24.45 11.17 8.82
C PRO A 235 -22.94 11.18 8.61
N HIS A 236 -22.46 10.33 7.71
CA HIS A 236 -21.06 10.21 7.36
C HIS A 236 -20.87 10.35 5.85
N GLY A 237 -19.80 11.01 5.42
CA GLY A 237 -19.50 11.10 4.01
C GLY A 237 -18.20 11.82 3.71
N GLY A 238 -17.99 12.06 2.42
CA GLY A 238 -16.80 12.68 1.87
C GLY A 238 -16.41 12.02 0.56
N ALA A 239 -15.83 12.82 -0.32
CA ALA A 239 -15.23 12.38 -1.56
C ALA A 239 -14.01 13.26 -1.84
N TYR A 240 -13.05 12.70 -2.57
CA TYR A 240 -11.91 13.46 -3.04
C TYR A 240 -12.28 14.26 -4.28
N THR A 241 -11.54 15.32 -4.54
CA THR A 241 -11.50 15.95 -5.86
C THR A 241 -10.44 15.30 -6.74
N ARG A 242 -10.59 15.40 -8.07
CA ARG A 242 -9.56 14.96 -9.03
C ARG A 242 -8.20 15.60 -8.75
N SER A 243 -8.19 16.87 -8.33
CA SER A 243 -6.98 17.62 -7.97
C SER A 243 -6.32 17.06 -6.71
N GLU A 244 -7.10 16.71 -5.68
CA GLU A 244 -6.57 16.09 -4.46
C GLU A 244 -5.93 14.72 -4.73
N LEU A 245 -6.60 13.87 -5.51
CA LEU A 245 -6.05 12.56 -5.91
C LEU A 245 -4.79 12.71 -6.77
N THR A 246 -4.82 13.57 -7.79
CA THR A 246 -3.63 13.87 -8.63
C THR A 246 -2.47 14.41 -7.78
N GLY A 247 -2.78 15.27 -6.81
CA GLY A 247 -1.81 15.81 -5.86
C GLY A 247 -1.24 14.74 -4.91
N LEU A 248 -2.08 13.81 -4.44
CA LEU A 248 -1.67 12.67 -3.61
C LEU A 248 -0.74 11.73 -4.39
N VAL A 249 -1.11 11.36 -5.62
CA VAL A 249 -0.28 10.53 -6.51
C VAL A 249 1.09 11.15 -6.70
N ARG A 250 1.17 12.45 -7.02
CA ARG A 250 2.45 13.16 -7.16
C ARG A 250 3.25 13.18 -5.86
N TYR A 251 2.58 13.40 -4.74
CA TYR A 251 3.18 13.44 -3.41
C TYR A 251 3.79 12.08 -3.02
N ALA A 252 3.09 11.00 -3.34
CA ALA A 252 3.53 9.62 -3.14
C ALA A 252 4.70 9.24 -4.05
N ALA A 253 4.62 9.60 -5.34
CA ALA A 253 5.71 9.37 -6.29
C ALA A 253 7.02 10.04 -5.84
N ALA A 254 6.95 11.28 -5.31
CA ALA A 254 8.10 11.99 -4.75
C ALA A 254 8.76 11.28 -3.54
N ARG A 255 8.11 10.27 -2.97
CA ARG A 255 8.59 9.43 -1.85
C ARG A 255 8.84 7.99 -2.28
N GLY A 256 8.74 7.70 -3.58
CA GLY A 256 8.87 6.36 -4.13
C GLY A 256 7.72 5.45 -3.74
N VAL A 257 6.51 5.97 -3.55
CA VAL A 257 5.31 5.17 -3.27
C VAL A 257 4.37 5.26 -4.48
N THR A 258 4.01 4.11 -5.03
CA THR A 258 3.01 4.00 -6.11
C THR A 258 1.62 3.89 -5.48
N VAL A 259 0.67 4.72 -5.92
CA VAL A 259 -0.73 4.62 -5.49
C VAL A 259 -1.48 3.74 -6.47
N VAL A 260 -1.94 2.58 -6.02
CA VAL A 260 -2.79 1.65 -6.76
C VAL A 260 -4.24 1.93 -6.37
N PRO A 261 -5.09 2.42 -7.28
CA PRO A 261 -6.50 2.63 -6.98
C PRO A 261 -7.27 1.31 -7.05
N GLU A 262 -8.31 1.20 -6.23
CA GLU A 262 -9.32 0.15 -6.33
C GLU A 262 -10.69 0.73 -6.56
N ILE A 263 -11.38 0.22 -7.58
CA ILE A 263 -12.81 0.40 -7.78
C ILE A 263 -13.45 -0.99 -7.71
N GLU A 264 -14.26 -1.20 -6.69
CA GLU A 264 -14.95 -2.47 -6.41
C GLU A 264 -15.97 -2.80 -7.50
N MET A 265 -15.86 -4.01 -8.05
CA MET A 265 -16.77 -4.55 -9.05
C MET A 265 -16.76 -6.10 -9.05
N PRO A 266 -17.88 -6.80 -9.34
CA PRO A 266 -19.25 -6.31 -9.45
C PRO A 266 -20.04 -6.33 -8.12
N GLY A 267 -19.43 -6.85 -7.04
CA GLY A 267 -19.89 -6.73 -5.66
C GLY A 267 -19.45 -5.40 -5.03
N HIS A 268 -19.80 -5.17 -3.75
CA HIS A 268 -19.41 -3.95 -3.03
C HIS A 268 -19.75 -2.62 -3.73
N VAL A 269 -20.88 -2.60 -4.45
CA VAL A 269 -21.29 -1.50 -5.33
C VAL A 269 -22.52 -0.74 -4.86
N ARG A 270 -23.01 -0.97 -3.65
CA ARG A 270 -24.28 -0.38 -3.19
C ARG A 270 -24.29 1.15 -3.24
N ALA A 271 -23.16 1.81 -3.01
CA ALA A 271 -23.05 3.27 -3.16
C ALA A 271 -23.27 3.73 -4.61
N ALA A 272 -22.70 3.00 -5.59
CA ALA A 272 -22.90 3.29 -7.01
C ALA A 272 -24.35 3.02 -7.44
N LEU A 273 -24.97 1.95 -6.93
CA LEU A 273 -26.37 1.61 -7.24
C LEU A 273 -27.39 2.56 -6.59
N ALA A 274 -27.04 3.17 -5.46
CA ALA A 274 -27.84 4.24 -4.85
C ALA A 274 -27.82 5.52 -5.70
N ALA A 275 -26.65 5.87 -6.24
CA ALA A 275 -26.48 7.03 -7.11
C ALA A 275 -27.08 6.80 -8.51
N CYS A 276 -26.86 5.61 -9.08
CA CYS A 276 -27.23 5.24 -10.44
C CYS A 276 -28.03 3.92 -10.44
N PRO A 277 -29.34 3.94 -10.11
CA PRO A 277 -30.15 2.72 -10.03
C PRO A 277 -30.20 1.90 -11.32
N SER A 278 -30.04 2.54 -12.49
CA SER A 278 -30.01 1.88 -13.80
C SER A 278 -28.93 0.80 -13.92
N LEU A 279 -27.86 0.89 -13.12
CA LEU A 279 -26.76 -0.07 -13.14
C LEU A 279 -27.10 -1.42 -12.49
N GLY A 280 -28.20 -1.52 -11.75
CA GLY A 280 -28.58 -2.72 -11.00
C GLY A 280 -29.44 -3.72 -11.78
N ASN A 281 -29.72 -4.87 -11.16
CA ASN A 281 -30.63 -5.89 -11.70
C ASN A 281 -32.13 -5.53 -11.56
N ARG A 282 -32.44 -4.51 -10.76
CA ARG A 282 -33.79 -4.00 -10.47
C ARG A 282 -33.77 -2.47 -10.45
N PRO A 283 -33.67 -1.81 -11.62
CA PRO A 283 -33.48 -0.36 -11.71
C PRO A 283 -34.68 0.46 -11.19
N GLU A 284 -35.85 -0.17 -11.06
CA GLU A 284 -37.04 0.41 -10.43
C GLU A 284 -36.92 0.52 -8.90
N ARG A 285 -35.95 -0.18 -8.29
CA ARG A 285 -35.76 -0.21 -6.84
C ARG A 285 -34.87 0.95 -6.41
N THR A 286 -35.44 1.90 -5.66
CA THR A 286 -34.65 2.94 -4.98
C THR A 286 -33.82 2.30 -3.86
N LEU A 287 -32.54 2.65 -3.83
CA LEU A 287 -31.58 2.17 -2.84
C LEU A 287 -30.94 3.34 -2.13
N ASP A 288 -30.78 3.23 -0.81
CA ASP A 288 -29.87 4.09 -0.06
C ASP A 288 -28.45 3.49 -0.08
N VAL A 289 -27.46 4.38 0.07
CA VAL A 289 -26.08 3.99 0.39
C VAL A 289 -26.08 3.20 1.70
N TRP A 290 -25.32 2.11 1.75
CA TRP A 290 -25.45 1.15 2.83
C TRP A 290 -24.94 1.71 4.16
N THR A 291 -25.70 1.48 5.23
CA THR A 291 -25.36 1.94 6.59
C THR A 291 -24.82 0.81 7.47
N ARG A 292 -24.70 -0.41 6.92
CA ARG A 292 -24.31 -1.63 7.65
C ARG A 292 -23.06 -2.28 7.04
N TRP A 293 -22.42 -3.14 7.83
CA TRP A 293 -21.24 -3.91 7.46
C TRP A 293 -21.61 -5.30 6.94
N GLY A 294 -20.69 -5.94 6.22
CA GLY A 294 -20.83 -7.31 5.71
C GLY A 294 -20.92 -7.38 4.19
N VAL A 295 -21.53 -8.45 3.68
CA VAL A 295 -21.64 -8.74 2.24
C VAL A 295 -23.02 -8.33 1.72
N CYS A 296 -23.06 -7.47 0.71
CA CYS A 296 -24.29 -7.00 0.11
C CYS A 296 -24.74 -7.91 -1.04
N ASP A 297 -25.96 -8.45 -0.96
CA ASP A 297 -26.56 -9.28 -2.03
C ASP A 297 -26.98 -8.47 -3.28
N THR A 298 -26.78 -7.16 -3.28
CA THR A 298 -27.18 -6.26 -4.37
C THR A 298 -25.94 -5.90 -5.18
N VAL A 299 -25.86 -6.43 -6.40
CA VAL A 299 -24.68 -6.37 -7.26
C VAL A 299 -24.98 -5.67 -8.58
N LEU A 300 -23.94 -5.31 -9.32
CA LEU A 300 -24.09 -4.73 -10.66
C LEU A 300 -24.88 -5.66 -11.60
N GLY A 301 -25.60 -5.07 -12.53
CA GLY A 301 -26.15 -5.80 -13.69
C GLY A 301 -25.06 -6.25 -14.66
N VAL A 302 -25.45 -7.00 -15.68
CA VAL A 302 -24.53 -7.54 -16.72
C VAL A 302 -24.93 -7.13 -18.15
N HIS A 303 -25.74 -6.06 -18.26
CA HIS A 303 -26.16 -5.46 -19.52
C HIS A 303 -25.10 -4.46 -20.03
N ASP A 304 -25.14 -4.11 -21.31
CA ASP A 304 -24.06 -3.36 -21.96
C ASP A 304 -23.81 -1.98 -21.33
N GLU A 305 -24.86 -1.28 -20.88
CA GLU A 305 -24.71 0.02 -20.20
C GLU A 305 -23.88 -0.07 -18.92
N VAL A 306 -23.91 -1.20 -18.19
CA VAL A 306 -23.03 -1.40 -17.03
C VAL A 306 -21.59 -1.57 -17.45
N LEU A 307 -21.33 -2.35 -18.51
CA LEU A 307 -19.96 -2.52 -19.01
C LEU A 307 -19.38 -1.20 -19.53
N ASP A 308 -20.20 -0.39 -20.19
CA ASP A 308 -19.81 0.94 -20.66
C ASP A 308 -19.57 1.92 -19.51
N PHE A 309 -20.42 1.88 -18.47
CA PHE A 309 -20.19 2.59 -17.20
C PHE A 309 -18.83 2.20 -16.59
N CYS A 310 -18.56 0.89 -16.43
CA CYS A 310 -17.31 0.41 -15.86
C CYS A 310 -16.09 0.88 -16.66
N ARG A 311 -16.15 0.82 -18.01
CA ARG A 311 -15.07 1.32 -18.88
C ARG A 311 -14.85 2.81 -18.70
N GLY A 312 -15.92 3.61 -18.68
CA GLY A 312 -15.83 5.06 -18.51
C GLY A 312 -15.24 5.46 -17.15
N VAL A 313 -15.64 4.78 -16.07
CA VAL A 313 -15.02 4.96 -14.75
C VAL A 313 -13.53 4.61 -14.78
N LEU A 314 -13.19 3.46 -15.35
CA LEU A 314 -11.79 2.99 -15.41
C LEU A 314 -10.90 3.89 -16.28
N ASP A 315 -11.43 4.49 -17.34
CA ASP A 315 -10.71 5.50 -18.14
C ASP A 315 -10.33 6.70 -17.27
N GLU A 316 -11.26 7.24 -16.48
CA GLU A 316 -10.95 8.35 -15.56
C GLU A 316 -10.02 7.95 -14.41
N VAL A 317 -10.10 6.71 -13.91
CA VAL A 317 -9.13 6.14 -12.95
C VAL A 317 -7.74 6.12 -13.57
N MET A 318 -7.57 5.56 -14.76
CA MET A 318 -6.26 5.45 -15.42
C MET A 318 -5.66 6.80 -15.81
N ASP A 319 -6.48 7.84 -16.01
CA ASP A 319 -6.02 9.21 -16.19
C ASP A 319 -5.42 9.83 -14.91
N VAL A 320 -6.00 9.54 -13.74
CA VAL A 320 -5.57 10.11 -12.45
C VAL A 320 -4.40 9.33 -11.87
N PHE A 321 -4.43 8.00 -12.01
CA PHE A 321 -3.48 7.08 -11.39
C PHE A 321 -2.53 6.52 -12.46
N PRO A 322 -1.26 6.95 -12.50
CA PRO A 322 -0.29 6.47 -13.47
C PRO A 322 0.23 5.06 -13.13
N SER A 323 -0.26 4.44 -12.06
CA SER A 323 0.10 3.09 -11.65
C SER A 323 -0.07 2.11 -12.81
N PRO A 324 0.89 1.17 -13.03
CA PRO A 324 0.70 0.10 -13.99
C PRO A 324 -0.39 -0.89 -13.54
N TYR A 325 -0.75 -0.90 -12.26
CA TYR A 325 -1.79 -1.76 -11.69
C TYR A 325 -3.05 -0.98 -11.35
N ILE A 326 -4.20 -1.56 -11.67
CA ILE A 326 -5.54 -1.10 -11.27
C ILE A 326 -6.23 -2.27 -10.57
N HIS A 327 -6.70 -2.07 -9.33
CA HIS A 327 -7.43 -3.08 -8.60
C HIS A 327 -8.92 -3.01 -8.93
N LEU A 328 -9.53 -4.14 -9.23
CA LEU A 328 -10.92 -4.26 -9.69
C LEU A 328 -11.84 -4.92 -8.64
N GLY A 329 -11.32 -5.17 -7.44
CA GLY A 329 -12.03 -5.88 -6.39
C GLY A 329 -12.25 -7.34 -6.75
N GLY A 330 -13.51 -7.78 -6.68
CA GLY A 330 -13.99 -9.04 -7.25
C GLY A 330 -14.28 -10.14 -6.22
N GLU A 331 -14.03 -9.89 -4.96
CA GLU A 331 -14.42 -10.72 -3.82
C GLU A 331 -15.92 -10.61 -3.50
N GLU A 332 -16.37 -11.47 -2.58
CA GLU A 332 -17.65 -11.36 -1.86
C GLU A 332 -18.81 -10.84 -2.72
N CYS A 333 -18.98 -11.43 -3.91
CA CYS A 333 -20.03 -11.09 -4.87
C CYS A 333 -21.09 -12.20 -4.92
N PRO A 334 -22.17 -12.11 -4.11
CA PRO A 334 -23.28 -13.05 -4.18
C PRO A 334 -23.93 -13.05 -5.57
N THR A 335 -23.96 -14.21 -6.22
CA THR A 335 -24.54 -14.37 -7.56
C THR A 335 -26.05 -14.57 -7.55
N ALA A 336 -26.67 -14.61 -6.36
CA ALA A 336 -28.09 -14.91 -6.19
C ALA A 336 -29.00 -13.92 -6.93
N GLU A 337 -28.66 -12.63 -6.98
CA GLU A 337 -29.47 -11.64 -7.71
C GLU A 337 -29.47 -11.91 -9.22
N TRP A 338 -28.34 -12.35 -9.79
CA TRP A 338 -28.24 -12.74 -11.19
C TRP A 338 -29.07 -13.98 -11.53
N THR A 339 -29.10 -14.99 -10.66
CA THR A 339 -29.91 -16.21 -10.89
C THR A 339 -31.42 -15.89 -11.04
N HIS A 340 -31.87 -14.81 -10.40
CA HIS A 340 -33.25 -14.32 -10.49
C HIS A 340 -33.48 -13.26 -11.59
N SER A 341 -32.42 -12.71 -12.18
CA SER A 341 -32.47 -11.66 -13.21
C SER A 341 -32.69 -12.24 -14.60
N ALA A 342 -33.72 -11.78 -15.32
CA ALA A 342 -33.97 -12.21 -16.70
C ALA A 342 -32.81 -11.81 -17.63
N ALA A 343 -32.35 -10.55 -17.53
CA ALA A 343 -31.23 -10.04 -18.29
C ALA A 343 -29.93 -10.82 -18.05
N ALA A 344 -29.67 -11.23 -16.79
CA ALA A 344 -28.49 -12.03 -16.48
C ALA A 344 -28.57 -13.44 -17.06
N ARG A 345 -29.74 -14.10 -16.99
CA ARG A 345 -29.92 -15.41 -17.64
C ARG A 345 -29.77 -15.34 -19.15
N GLU A 346 -30.32 -14.30 -19.77
CA GLU A 346 -30.15 -14.06 -21.21
C GLU A 346 -28.69 -13.80 -21.58
N ARG A 347 -27.98 -12.98 -20.80
CA ARG A 347 -26.54 -12.77 -20.97
C ARG A 347 -25.76 -14.08 -20.85
N ALA A 348 -25.98 -14.86 -19.80
CA ALA A 348 -25.29 -16.13 -19.60
C ALA A 348 -25.51 -17.08 -20.79
N ALA A 349 -26.74 -17.17 -21.31
CA ALA A 349 -27.06 -17.96 -22.49
C ALA A 349 -26.38 -17.43 -23.76
N ALA A 350 -26.40 -16.10 -23.98
CA ALA A 350 -25.79 -15.45 -25.14
C ALA A 350 -24.26 -15.65 -25.19
N GLU A 351 -23.61 -15.64 -24.03
CA GLU A 351 -22.16 -15.85 -23.88
C GLU A 351 -21.77 -17.34 -23.77
N GLY A 352 -22.75 -18.26 -23.83
CA GLY A 352 -22.51 -19.71 -23.76
C GLY A 352 -22.01 -20.21 -22.41
N LEU A 353 -22.33 -19.50 -21.32
CA LEU A 353 -21.94 -19.84 -19.95
C LEU A 353 -22.85 -20.93 -19.35
N SER A 354 -22.33 -21.66 -18.36
CA SER A 354 -23.08 -22.74 -17.69
C SER A 354 -24.30 -22.25 -16.89
N GLY A 355 -24.33 -20.97 -16.54
CA GLY A 355 -25.41 -20.34 -15.78
C GLY A 355 -25.03 -18.94 -15.32
N PRO A 356 -25.96 -18.20 -14.68
CA PRO A 356 -25.72 -16.85 -14.18
C PRO A 356 -24.57 -16.74 -13.17
N GLU A 357 -24.25 -17.80 -12.43
CA GLU A 357 -23.15 -17.82 -11.47
C GLU A 357 -21.79 -17.65 -12.16
N ALA A 358 -21.65 -18.14 -13.40
CA ALA A 358 -20.43 -18.00 -14.20
C ALA A 358 -20.24 -16.57 -14.75
N LEU A 359 -21.23 -15.68 -14.59
CA LEU A 359 -21.11 -14.28 -15.01
C LEU A 359 -20.09 -13.51 -14.19
N HIS A 360 -19.74 -13.95 -12.97
CA HIS A 360 -18.73 -13.30 -12.15
C HIS A 360 -17.37 -13.27 -12.86
N GLY A 361 -16.87 -14.44 -13.25
CA GLY A 361 -15.62 -14.57 -14.00
C GLY A 361 -15.68 -13.90 -15.39
N TRP A 362 -16.82 -14.01 -16.08
CA TRP A 362 -17.03 -13.32 -17.36
C TRP A 362 -16.97 -11.79 -17.21
N PHE A 363 -17.63 -11.24 -16.19
CA PHE A 363 -17.67 -9.80 -15.94
C PHE A 363 -16.26 -9.27 -15.65
N LEU A 364 -15.54 -9.92 -14.72
CA LEU A 364 -14.15 -9.59 -14.41
C LEU A 364 -13.24 -9.73 -15.64
N GLY A 365 -13.48 -10.72 -16.49
CA GLY A 365 -12.85 -10.83 -17.81
C GLY A 365 -13.06 -9.60 -18.67
N LYS A 366 -14.31 -9.15 -18.83
CA LYS A 366 -14.65 -7.98 -19.66
C LYS A 366 -14.06 -6.67 -19.15
N VAL A 367 -14.09 -6.42 -17.84
CA VAL A 367 -13.47 -5.20 -17.27
C VAL A 367 -11.95 -5.29 -17.27
N GLY A 368 -11.38 -6.47 -17.01
CA GLY A 368 -9.94 -6.72 -17.08
C GLY A 368 -9.37 -6.55 -18.48
N GLU A 369 -10.06 -7.04 -19.52
CA GLU A 369 -9.71 -6.83 -20.93
C GLU A 369 -9.55 -5.34 -21.26
N HIS A 370 -10.41 -4.47 -20.71
CA HIS A 370 -10.32 -3.03 -20.90
C HIS A 370 -9.06 -2.42 -20.25
N VAL A 371 -8.74 -2.85 -19.03
CA VAL A 371 -7.52 -2.44 -18.32
C VAL A 371 -6.27 -2.86 -19.10
N VAL A 372 -6.23 -4.11 -19.59
CA VAL A 372 -5.13 -4.64 -20.41
C VAL A 372 -4.97 -3.89 -21.73
N LYS A 373 -6.08 -3.60 -22.42
CA LYS A 373 -6.07 -2.86 -23.68
C LYS A 373 -5.48 -1.45 -23.52
N ASN A 374 -5.62 -0.86 -22.34
CA ASN A 374 -5.05 0.44 -21.98
C ASN A 374 -3.62 0.35 -21.42
N GLY A 375 -2.95 -0.80 -21.56
CA GLY A 375 -1.56 -0.99 -21.16
C GLY A 375 -1.35 -1.11 -19.65
N ARG A 376 -2.42 -1.40 -18.90
CA ARG A 376 -2.38 -1.61 -17.44
C ARG A 376 -2.59 -3.08 -17.10
N ARG A 377 -2.33 -3.44 -15.85
CA ARG A 377 -2.46 -4.80 -15.32
C ARG A 377 -3.59 -4.83 -14.30
N PRO A 378 -4.66 -5.64 -14.52
CA PRO A 378 -5.71 -5.77 -13.53
C PRO A 378 -5.20 -6.55 -12.31
N VAL A 379 -5.61 -6.11 -11.12
CA VAL A 379 -5.45 -6.84 -9.86
C VAL A 379 -6.85 -7.18 -9.35
N GLY A 380 -7.03 -8.38 -8.79
CA GLY A 380 -8.29 -8.77 -8.19
C GLY A 380 -8.09 -9.62 -6.95
N TRP A 381 -9.01 -9.50 -6.01
CA TRP A 381 -9.12 -10.42 -4.89
C TRP A 381 -9.60 -11.77 -5.41
N ALA A 382 -8.91 -12.85 -5.03
CA ALA A 382 -9.34 -14.19 -5.42
C ALA A 382 -9.95 -14.93 -4.24
N GLU A 383 -11.22 -15.29 -4.40
CA GLU A 383 -11.91 -16.22 -3.51
C GLU A 383 -11.35 -17.62 -3.67
N THR A 384 -11.32 -18.39 -2.59
CA THR A 384 -10.80 -19.76 -2.61
C THR A 384 -11.61 -20.62 -3.58
N GLY A 385 -10.97 -21.11 -4.64
CA GLY A 385 -11.61 -21.96 -5.66
C GLY A 385 -12.28 -21.20 -6.82
N ALA A 386 -12.25 -19.87 -6.82
CA ALA A 386 -12.61 -19.05 -7.98
C ALA A 386 -11.37 -18.73 -8.82
N GLU A 387 -11.52 -18.69 -10.13
CA GLU A 387 -10.42 -18.44 -11.07
C GLU A 387 -10.58 -17.07 -11.71
N LEU A 388 -9.54 -16.25 -11.61
CA LEU A 388 -9.46 -14.98 -12.33
C LEU A 388 -8.82 -15.19 -13.72
N PRO A 389 -9.12 -14.33 -14.71
CA PRO A 389 -8.51 -14.41 -16.04
C PRO A 389 -6.97 -14.37 -15.97
N PRO A 390 -6.23 -15.08 -16.85
CA PRO A 390 -4.77 -15.23 -16.78
C PRO A 390 -3.97 -13.91 -16.69
N GLU A 391 -4.52 -12.83 -17.22
CA GLU A 391 -3.91 -11.49 -17.23
C GLU A 391 -3.93 -10.81 -15.86
N PHE A 392 -4.75 -11.30 -14.92
CA PHE A 392 -4.84 -10.74 -13.57
C PHE A 392 -3.61 -11.08 -12.74
N THR A 393 -3.13 -10.06 -12.03
CA THR A 393 -2.37 -10.27 -10.80
C THR A 393 -3.35 -10.61 -9.68
N VAL A 394 -3.09 -11.68 -8.95
CA VAL A 394 -4.03 -12.23 -7.98
C VAL A 394 -3.64 -11.81 -6.57
N MET A 395 -4.57 -11.23 -5.81
CA MET A 395 -4.40 -10.99 -4.38
C MET A 395 -5.09 -12.09 -3.57
N THR A 396 -4.31 -12.93 -2.90
CA THR A 396 -4.82 -14.07 -2.11
C THR A 396 -4.88 -13.72 -0.63
N TRP A 397 -6.03 -13.94 0.01
CA TRP A 397 -6.26 -13.41 1.35
C TRP A 397 -6.83 -14.40 2.38
N ARG A 398 -7.68 -15.36 1.99
CA ARG A 398 -8.26 -16.33 2.95
C ARG A 398 -7.33 -17.50 3.29
N ASP A 399 -6.95 -18.28 2.28
CA ASP A 399 -6.26 -19.56 2.44
C ASP A 399 -4.79 -19.47 1.98
N PRO A 400 -3.79 -19.76 2.85
CA PRO A 400 -2.39 -19.84 2.45
C PRO A 400 -2.09 -20.77 1.27
N ALA A 401 -2.88 -21.84 1.09
CA ALA A 401 -2.71 -22.76 -0.03
C ALA A 401 -3.05 -22.10 -1.39
N HIS A 402 -3.88 -21.06 -1.38
CA HIS A 402 -4.32 -20.37 -2.59
C HIS A 402 -3.16 -19.66 -3.29
N THR A 403 -2.22 -19.08 -2.54
CA THR A 403 -1.04 -18.40 -3.12
C THR A 403 -0.27 -19.33 -4.05
N LEU A 404 0.02 -20.56 -3.60
CA LEU A 404 0.75 -21.54 -4.40
C LEU A 404 -0.07 -22.02 -5.61
N ALA A 405 -1.38 -22.19 -5.43
CA ALA A 405 -2.27 -22.60 -6.52
C ALA A 405 -2.34 -21.53 -7.63
N ALA A 406 -2.51 -20.26 -7.27
CA ALA A 406 -2.56 -19.15 -8.23
C ALA A 406 -1.21 -18.98 -8.97
N ALA A 407 -0.09 -19.07 -8.25
CA ALA A 407 1.23 -19.01 -8.85
C ALA A 407 1.47 -20.16 -9.85
N ARG A 408 1.11 -21.41 -9.51
CA ARG A 408 1.23 -22.56 -10.42
C ARG A 408 0.35 -22.47 -11.66
N ARG A 409 -0.72 -21.68 -11.62
CA ARG A 409 -1.58 -21.40 -12.77
C ARG A 409 -1.02 -20.29 -13.68
N GLY A 410 0.08 -19.66 -13.30
CA GLY A 410 0.77 -18.66 -14.10
C GLY A 410 0.53 -17.21 -13.67
N HIS A 411 -0.33 -16.96 -12.67
CA HIS A 411 -0.55 -15.59 -12.19
C HIS A 411 0.65 -15.07 -11.42
N PHE A 412 0.88 -13.77 -11.51
CA PHE A 412 1.60 -13.06 -10.46
C PHE A 412 0.72 -12.95 -9.22
N VAL A 413 1.30 -13.09 -8.04
CA VAL A 413 0.55 -13.17 -6.78
C VAL A 413 1.05 -12.17 -5.75
N ILE A 414 0.11 -11.51 -5.08
CA ILE A 414 0.33 -10.71 -3.88
C ILE A 414 -0.28 -11.49 -2.71
N ASN A 415 0.56 -11.88 -1.75
CA ASN A 415 0.11 -12.65 -0.60
C ASN A 415 -0.36 -11.71 0.54
N ALA A 416 -1.67 -11.70 0.77
CA ALA A 416 -2.38 -10.86 1.72
C ALA A 416 -3.12 -11.71 2.77
N HIS A 417 -2.53 -12.81 3.23
CA HIS A 417 -3.18 -13.75 4.14
C HIS A 417 -3.70 -13.08 5.42
N HIS A 418 -5.01 -13.13 5.63
CA HIS A 418 -5.71 -12.30 6.60
C HIS A 418 -5.26 -12.50 8.04
N ARG A 419 -4.83 -13.71 8.42
CA ARG A 419 -4.32 -14.00 9.78
C ARG A 419 -2.90 -13.50 10.03
N ALA A 420 -2.29 -12.86 9.04
CA ALA A 420 -0.95 -12.32 9.12
C ALA A 420 -0.85 -10.87 8.66
N THR A 421 -1.77 -10.37 7.83
CA THR A 421 -1.62 -9.06 7.19
C THR A 421 -2.82 -8.13 7.36
N TYR A 422 -3.95 -8.60 7.91
CA TYR A 422 -5.09 -7.72 8.21
C TYR A 422 -4.84 -7.03 9.54
N LEU A 423 -4.55 -5.74 9.45
CA LEU A 423 -4.21 -4.89 10.58
C LEU A 423 -5.47 -4.32 11.24
N ASP A 424 -6.65 -4.46 10.64
CA ASP A 424 -7.92 -4.13 11.26
C ASP A 424 -8.30 -5.10 12.39
N TYR A 425 -7.61 -6.23 12.54
CA TYR A 425 -7.82 -7.20 13.62
C TYR A 425 -7.12 -6.73 14.91
N ALA A 426 -7.63 -7.14 16.07
CA ALA A 426 -7.04 -6.83 17.37
C ALA A 426 -5.59 -7.33 17.50
N GLN A 427 -4.77 -6.62 18.27
CA GLN A 427 -3.34 -6.95 18.47
C GLN A 427 -3.10 -7.90 19.62
N SER A 428 -4.04 -7.98 20.56
CA SER A 428 -4.02 -8.89 21.69
C SER A 428 -5.44 -9.33 22.06
N GLY A 429 -5.53 -10.29 22.99
CA GLY A 429 -6.80 -10.69 23.59
C GLY A 429 -7.17 -9.85 24.82
N ASP A 430 -6.48 -8.74 25.07
CA ASP A 430 -6.77 -7.87 26.21
C ASP A 430 -8.14 -7.21 26.02
N PRO A 431 -9.06 -7.28 27.01
CA PRO A 431 -10.38 -6.66 26.91
C PRO A 431 -10.34 -5.12 26.81
N THR A 432 -9.19 -4.50 27.05
CA THR A 432 -8.96 -3.05 26.91
C THR A 432 -8.47 -2.64 25.52
N GLU A 433 -8.22 -3.60 24.62
CA GLU A 433 -7.98 -3.29 23.20
C GLU A 433 -9.13 -2.42 22.65
N PRO A 434 -8.80 -1.36 21.88
CA PRO A 434 -9.83 -0.61 21.20
C PRO A 434 -10.58 -1.50 20.20
N GLN A 435 -11.74 -1.02 19.78
CA GLN A 435 -12.60 -1.77 18.88
C GLN A 435 -11.88 -2.14 17.58
N ALA A 436 -11.82 -3.42 17.27
CA ALA A 436 -11.20 -3.94 16.06
C ALA A 436 -12.19 -4.83 15.32
N GLN A 437 -11.82 -5.28 14.13
CA GLN A 437 -12.60 -6.25 13.39
C GLN A 437 -12.78 -7.52 14.26
N PRO A 438 -14.02 -8.02 14.43
CA PRO A 438 -14.26 -9.26 15.14
C PRO A 438 -13.55 -10.42 14.43
N GLY A 439 -12.66 -11.11 15.13
CA GLY A 439 -11.86 -12.16 14.51
C GLY A 439 -10.75 -12.68 15.38
N ALA A 440 -9.78 -13.34 14.74
CA ALA A 440 -8.56 -13.78 15.40
C ALA A 440 -7.69 -12.58 15.77
N VAL A 441 -6.85 -12.74 16.79
CA VAL A 441 -5.78 -11.78 17.07
C VAL A 441 -4.70 -11.91 15.99
N VAL A 442 -4.29 -10.77 15.42
CA VAL A 442 -3.14 -10.67 14.52
C VAL A 442 -2.09 -9.83 15.23
N ASP A 443 -1.27 -10.50 16.05
CA ASP A 443 -0.24 -9.83 16.82
C ASP A 443 1.00 -9.52 15.96
N LEU A 444 1.94 -8.75 16.53
CA LEU A 444 3.20 -8.40 15.88
C LEU A 444 4.00 -9.63 15.39
N ARG A 445 3.93 -10.75 16.13
CA ARG A 445 4.69 -11.96 15.81
C ARG A 445 4.06 -12.73 14.67
N ALA A 446 2.74 -12.76 14.55
CA ALA A 446 2.01 -13.34 13.43
C ALA A 446 2.39 -12.62 12.12
N VAL A 447 2.41 -11.28 12.14
CA VAL A 447 2.84 -10.46 10.99
C VAL A 447 4.30 -10.73 10.65
N HIS A 448 5.18 -10.74 11.67
CA HIS A 448 6.59 -11.04 11.43
C HIS A 448 6.80 -12.47 10.95
N ALA A 449 6.07 -13.48 11.42
CA ALA A 449 6.33 -14.87 11.04
C ALA A 449 5.95 -15.20 9.58
N HIS A 450 5.16 -14.34 8.93
CA HIS A 450 4.63 -14.56 7.59
C HIS A 450 5.69 -14.37 6.50
N ASP A 451 6.05 -15.45 5.81
CA ASP A 451 6.78 -15.39 4.54
C ASP A 451 5.76 -15.35 3.39
N PRO A 452 5.81 -14.35 2.50
CA PRO A 452 4.90 -14.30 1.36
C PRO A 452 5.07 -15.50 0.41
N VAL A 453 6.26 -16.10 0.35
CA VAL A 453 6.54 -17.27 -0.49
C VAL A 453 6.18 -18.55 0.26
N PRO A 454 5.24 -19.38 -0.25
CA PRO A 454 4.85 -20.62 0.42
C PRO A 454 6.00 -21.64 0.56
N GLU A 455 6.05 -22.38 1.67
CA GLU A 455 7.12 -23.34 2.05
C GLU A 455 7.38 -24.47 1.02
N HIS A 456 6.46 -24.69 0.07
CA HIS A 456 6.55 -25.73 -0.96
C HIS A 456 6.48 -25.18 -2.39
N ALA A 457 6.76 -23.88 -2.56
CA ALA A 457 6.88 -23.28 -3.88
C ALA A 457 8.16 -23.76 -4.57
N ASP A 458 8.02 -24.27 -5.79
CA ASP A 458 9.15 -24.43 -6.71
C ASP A 458 9.65 -23.05 -7.19
N ALA A 459 10.79 -23.02 -7.87
CA ALA A 459 11.41 -21.76 -8.29
C ALA A 459 10.51 -20.93 -9.23
N GLU A 460 9.70 -21.57 -10.07
CA GLU A 460 8.77 -20.86 -10.96
C GLU A 460 7.64 -20.23 -10.16
N ALA A 461 6.97 -20.99 -9.29
CA ALA A 461 5.91 -20.48 -8.45
C ALA A 461 6.41 -19.40 -7.49
N ALA A 462 7.59 -19.58 -6.89
CA ALA A 462 8.22 -18.57 -6.03
C ALA A 462 8.54 -17.29 -6.81
N GLY A 463 9.00 -17.40 -8.06
CA GLY A 463 9.29 -16.27 -8.95
C GLY A 463 8.05 -15.44 -9.34
N ARG A 464 6.84 -16.01 -9.19
CA ARG A 464 5.57 -15.32 -9.44
C ARG A 464 4.99 -14.62 -8.21
N VAL A 465 5.53 -14.86 -7.02
CA VAL A 465 5.11 -14.15 -5.80
C VAL A 465 5.80 -12.78 -5.76
N LEU A 466 5.02 -11.73 -6.03
CA LEU A 466 5.52 -10.35 -6.05
C LEU A 466 5.87 -9.84 -4.66
N GLY A 467 5.19 -10.34 -3.62
CA GLY A 467 5.45 -9.99 -2.23
C GLY A 467 4.21 -10.03 -1.34
N THR A 468 4.13 -9.10 -0.40
CA THR A 468 3.09 -9.03 0.66
C THR A 468 2.48 -7.64 0.76
N GLN A 469 1.30 -7.56 1.36
CA GLN A 469 0.57 -6.31 1.58
C GLN A 469 -0.20 -6.37 2.90
N ALA A 470 -0.18 -5.28 3.68
CA ALA A 470 -1.07 -5.07 4.82
C ALA A 470 -2.44 -4.56 4.37
N GLN A 471 -3.50 -4.94 5.07
CA GLN A 471 -4.87 -4.50 4.83
C GLN A 471 -5.37 -3.79 6.08
N LEU A 472 -6.01 -2.64 5.90
CA LEU A 472 -6.70 -1.99 6.99
C LEU A 472 -8.09 -1.59 6.49
N TRP A 473 -9.04 -2.47 6.76
CA TRP A 473 -10.47 -2.21 6.61
C TRP A 473 -10.96 -1.30 7.72
N THR A 474 -11.89 -0.38 7.42
CA THR A 474 -12.20 0.73 8.34
C THR A 474 -13.61 0.71 8.90
N GLU A 475 -14.36 -0.39 8.88
CA GLU A 475 -15.69 -0.50 9.52
C GLU A 475 -15.68 -0.01 10.97
N PHE A 476 -14.63 -0.36 11.72
CA PHE A 476 -14.46 -0.03 13.14
C PHE A 476 -13.39 1.03 13.40
N VAL A 477 -12.77 1.56 12.35
CA VAL A 477 -11.55 2.36 12.44
C VAL A 477 -11.77 3.73 11.80
N ALA A 478 -12.46 4.62 12.53
CA ALA A 478 -12.91 5.91 11.98
C ALA A 478 -11.86 7.04 12.01
N THR A 479 -10.86 6.97 12.90
CA THR A 479 -9.94 8.12 13.14
C THR A 479 -8.49 7.81 12.77
N PRO A 480 -7.72 8.83 12.33
CA PRO A 480 -6.27 8.72 12.13
C PRO A 480 -5.50 8.05 13.26
N ALA A 481 -5.82 8.39 14.52
CA ALA A 481 -5.15 7.83 15.68
C ALA A 481 -5.43 6.32 15.83
N HIS A 482 -6.66 5.89 15.53
CA HIS A 482 -7.03 4.48 15.59
C HIS A 482 -6.39 3.68 14.44
N ILE A 483 -6.33 4.27 13.23
CA ILE A 483 -5.60 3.70 12.10
C ILE A 483 -4.14 3.48 12.47
N GLU A 484 -3.48 4.48 13.05
CA GLU A 484 -2.08 4.39 13.47
C GLU A 484 -1.87 3.35 14.59
N TYR A 485 -2.83 3.24 15.53
CA TYR A 485 -2.77 2.28 16.63
C TYR A 485 -2.77 0.85 16.12
N LEU A 486 -3.68 0.54 15.20
CA LEU A 486 -3.77 -0.77 14.59
C LEU A 486 -2.62 -1.02 13.60
N THR A 487 -2.13 0.00 12.90
CA THR A 487 -1.06 -0.16 11.92
C THR A 487 0.30 -0.37 12.58
N TYR A 488 0.62 0.34 13.65
CA TYR A 488 1.95 0.35 14.26
C TYR A 488 1.97 -0.30 15.65
N PRO A 489 2.94 -1.19 15.94
CA PRO A 489 4.17 -1.46 15.17
C PRO A 489 4.08 -2.58 14.12
N ARG A 490 2.90 -3.16 13.85
CA ARG A 490 2.75 -4.31 12.93
C ARG A 490 3.27 -4.06 11.52
N LEU A 491 3.08 -2.87 10.96
CA LEU A 491 3.62 -2.51 9.65
C LEU A 491 5.16 -2.53 9.62
N CYS A 492 5.83 -2.27 10.75
CA CYS A 492 7.28 -2.41 10.84
C CYS A 492 7.73 -3.86 10.64
N ALA A 493 6.96 -4.84 11.14
CA ALA A 493 7.21 -6.26 10.90
C ALA A 493 6.99 -6.66 9.44
N LEU A 494 5.90 -6.18 8.83
CA LEU A 494 5.64 -6.42 7.41
C LEU A 494 6.73 -5.81 6.53
N ALA A 495 7.18 -4.59 6.83
CA ALA A 495 8.28 -3.94 6.14
C ALA A 495 9.58 -4.74 6.24
N ASP A 496 9.92 -5.25 7.44
CA ASP A 496 11.09 -6.10 7.64
C ASP A 496 11.01 -7.38 6.81
N ARG A 497 9.85 -8.03 6.77
CA ARG A 497 9.66 -9.25 5.97
C ARG A 497 9.68 -9.00 4.46
N GLY A 498 9.01 -7.95 4.00
CA GLY A 498 8.96 -7.58 2.59
C GLY A 498 10.32 -7.12 2.05
N TRP A 499 11.11 -6.43 2.87
CA TRP A 499 12.41 -5.89 2.46
C TRP A 499 13.57 -6.85 2.74
N SER A 500 13.74 -7.28 4.00
CA SER A 500 14.88 -8.06 4.47
C SER A 500 14.69 -9.56 4.30
N GLY A 501 13.44 -10.02 4.14
CA GLY A 501 13.11 -11.43 4.15
C GLY A 501 13.09 -12.03 5.55
N ALA A 502 13.44 -13.31 5.67
CA ALA A 502 13.38 -14.01 6.93
C ALA A 502 14.48 -13.53 7.89
N THR A 503 14.08 -12.70 8.86
CA THR A 503 14.92 -12.26 9.99
C THR A 503 14.57 -13.04 11.26
N ASP A 504 15.50 -13.11 12.20
CA ASP A 504 15.24 -13.71 13.50
C ASP A 504 14.30 -12.81 14.33
N TRP A 505 13.40 -13.42 15.09
CA TRP A 505 12.43 -12.68 15.90
C TRP A 505 13.07 -11.82 16.99
N SER A 506 14.12 -12.33 17.65
CA SER A 506 14.81 -11.58 18.71
C SER A 506 15.62 -10.41 18.15
N ASP A 507 16.24 -10.59 16.97
CA ASP A 507 16.87 -9.51 16.21
C ASP A 507 15.84 -8.43 15.85
N PHE A 508 14.72 -8.82 15.24
CA PHE A 508 13.67 -7.88 14.87
C PHE A 508 13.12 -7.11 16.08
N ARG A 509 12.83 -7.79 17.20
CA ARG A 509 12.35 -7.16 18.43
C ARG A 509 13.37 -6.14 18.98
N THR A 510 14.65 -6.49 19.00
CA THR A 510 15.71 -5.57 19.43
C THR A 510 15.75 -4.33 18.55
N ARG A 511 15.65 -4.50 17.23
CA ARG A 511 15.63 -3.37 16.30
C ARG A 511 14.39 -2.50 16.43
N LEU A 512 13.24 -3.14 16.61
CA LEU A 512 11.98 -2.46 16.83
C LEU A 512 12.01 -1.63 18.11
N ASP A 513 12.51 -2.16 19.22
CA ASP A 513 12.60 -1.43 20.49
C ASP A 513 13.44 -0.15 20.35
N GLY A 514 14.55 -0.21 19.60
CA GLY A 514 15.32 0.99 19.25
C GLY A 514 14.65 1.90 18.22
N HIS A 515 13.65 1.41 17.47
CA HIS A 515 12.86 2.17 16.50
C HIS A 515 11.64 2.86 17.13
N LEU A 516 11.08 2.37 18.24
CA LEU A 516 9.90 2.98 18.89
C LEU A 516 10.07 4.48 19.18
N PRO A 517 11.22 5.00 19.67
CA PRO A 517 11.41 6.43 19.87
C PRO A 517 11.29 7.27 18.58
N ARG A 518 11.51 6.66 17.40
CA ARG A 518 11.31 7.31 16.09
C ARG A 518 9.84 7.45 15.75
N LEU A 519 9.04 6.42 16.06
CA LEU A 519 7.58 6.51 15.93
C LEU A 519 7.01 7.55 16.90
N ASP A 520 7.53 7.60 18.12
CA ASP A 520 7.12 8.59 19.12
C ASP A 520 7.48 10.03 18.66
N ALA A 521 8.67 10.24 18.07
CA ALA A 521 9.07 11.54 17.51
C ALA A 521 8.24 11.99 16.30
N LEU A 522 7.66 11.04 15.54
CA LEU A 522 6.70 11.30 14.45
C LEU A 522 5.26 11.54 14.96
N GLY A 523 5.05 11.40 16.28
CA GLY A 523 3.74 11.46 16.90
C GLY A 523 2.81 10.35 16.42
N VAL A 524 3.33 9.15 16.14
CA VAL A 524 2.51 8.01 15.72
C VAL A 524 1.76 7.45 16.92
N HIS A 525 0.43 7.37 16.84
CA HIS A 525 -0.41 6.78 17.88
C HIS A 525 -0.35 5.26 17.87
N ARG A 526 0.80 4.66 18.12
CA ARG A 526 1.04 3.20 18.05
C ARG A 526 0.45 2.42 19.22
N HIS A 527 0.26 1.11 19.03
CA HIS A 527 0.10 0.18 20.15
C HIS A 527 1.36 0.22 21.06
N PRO A 528 1.18 0.20 22.40
CA PRO A 528 2.28 0.26 23.37
C PRO A 528 3.37 -0.78 23.16
#